data_AF-I3X1G0-F1
#
_entry.id   AF-I3X1G0-F1
#
_cell.length_a   1.000
_cell.length_b   1.000
_cell.length_c   1.000
_cell.angle_alpha   90.00
_cell.angle_beta   90.00
_cell.angle_gamma   90.00
#
_symmetry.space_group_name_H-M   'P 1'
#
loop_
_entity.id
_entity.type
_entity.pdbx_description
1 polymer ?
#
loop_
_entity_poly.entity_id
_entity_poly.type
_entity_poly.pdbx_seq_one_letter_code
_entity_poly.pdbx_strand_id
1 'polypeptide(L)'
;MQFVGIQVFPERGGKAGFTVEFVGATGEVVSVLCPQNAEGTLNRMNAVVRAKEILAAAIETDGELLGITGTRRSPAVPEGALPNARQAHDRDALEEQLEEGLEDTFPASDPVSITSSAIPKGTPRR
;
A
#
# COMPACT_ATOMS: atom_id res chain seq x y z
N MET A 1 21.89 -2.33 -7.66
CA MET A 1 21.01 -3.11 -8.54
C MET A 1 21.57 -3.08 -9.96
N GLN A 2 21.70 -4.24 -10.60
CA GLN A 2 22.09 -4.35 -12.03
C GLN A 2 20.96 -5.02 -12.79
N PHE A 3 20.40 -4.32 -13.78
CA PHE A 3 19.30 -4.81 -14.61
C PHE A 3 19.84 -5.59 -15.81
N VAL A 4 19.26 -6.76 -16.07
CA VAL A 4 19.63 -7.69 -17.14
C VAL A 4 18.64 -7.63 -18.30
N GLY A 5 17.40 -7.20 -18.05
CA GLY A 5 16.38 -7.08 -19.09
C GLY A 5 15.39 -5.96 -18.84
N ILE A 6 14.81 -5.46 -19.94
CA ILE A 6 13.70 -4.51 -19.95
C ILE A 6 12.61 -5.07 -20.85
N GLN A 7 11.40 -5.21 -20.34
CA GLN A 7 10.22 -5.64 -21.10
C GLN A 7 9.18 -4.53 -21.10
N VAL A 8 8.44 -4.42 -22.21
CA VAL A 8 7.40 -3.39 -22.37
C VAL A 8 6.12 -4.06 -22.85
N PHE A 9 5.08 -3.97 -22.03
CA PHE A 9 3.76 -4.55 -22.26
C PHE A 9 2.75 -3.46 -22.57
N PRO A 10 2.01 -3.54 -23.69
CA PRO A 10 0.96 -2.57 -24.00
C PRO A 10 -0.31 -2.85 -23.18
N GLU A 11 -0.80 -1.84 -22.46
CA GLU A 11 -2.05 -1.93 -21.70
C GLU A 11 -3.25 -1.63 -22.61
N ARG A 12 -4.21 -2.56 -22.69
CA ARG A 12 -5.35 -2.52 -23.63
C ARG A 12 -4.91 -2.16 -25.06
N GLY A 13 -3.84 -2.81 -25.54
CA GLY A 13 -3.29 -2.57 -26.88
C GLY A 13 -2.59 -1.21 -27.03
N GLY A 14 -2.10 -0.62 -25.94
CA GLY A 14 -1.39 0.67 -25.93
C GLY A 14 -2.30 1.89 -25.76
N LYS A 15 -3.62 1.69 -25.75
CA LYS A 15 -4.59 2.78 -25.55
C LYS A 15 -4.63 3.26 -24.11
N ALA A 16 -4.47 2.35 -23.15
CA ALA A 16 -4.48 2.68 -21.72
C ALA A 16 -3.08 3.07 -21.20
N GLY A 17 -2.03 2.75 -21.95
CA GLY A 17 -0.65 3.01 -21.59
C GLY A 17 0.23 1.80 -21.80
N PHE A 18 1.33 1.74 -21.05
CA PHE A 18 2.33 0.68 -21.13
C PHE A 18 2.83 0.32 -19.73
N THR A 19 3.09 -0.95 -19.49
CA THR A 19 3.80 -1.44 -18.31
C THR A 19 5.23 -1.77 -18.70
N VAL A 20 6.20 -1.19 -18.00
CA VAL A 20 7.64 -1.43 -18.23
C VAL A 20 8.18 -2.24 -17.06
N GLU A 21 8.74 -3.41 -17.35
CA GLU A 21 9.36 -4.26 -16.33
C GLU A 21 10.87 -4.22 -16.45
N PHE A 22 11.54 -3.91 -15.34
CA PHE A 22 12.98 -3.98 -15.18
C PHE A 22 13.32 -5.24 -14.39
N VAL A 23 14.07 -6.15 -15.01
CA VAL A 23 14.46 -7.44 -14.41
C VAL A 23 15.92 -7.37 -13.98
N GLY A 24 16.18 -7.55 -12.68
CA GLY A 24 17.49 -7.61 -12.06
C GLY A 24 18.18 -8.96 -12.24
N ALA A 25 19.52 -8.98 -12.14
CA ALA A 25 20.32 -10.20 -12.26
C ALA A 25 20.01 -11.26 -11.18
N THR A 26 19.50 -10.81 -10.04
CA THR A 26 19.17 -11.63 -8.85
C THR A 26 17.72 -12.11 -8.85
N GLY A 27 16.94 -11.80 -9.89
CA GLY A 27 15.51 -12.14 -9.99
C GLY A 27 14.56 -11.08 -9.45
N GLU A 28 15.08 -9.93 -8.98
CA GLU A 28 14.27 -8.76 -8.63
C GLU A 28 13.52 -8.25 -9.88
N VAL A 29 12.23 -7.93 -9.76
CA VAL A 29 11.45 -7.33 -10.85
C VAL A 29 10.80 -6.06 -10.35
N VAL A 30 11.02 -4.96 -11.08
CA VAL A 30 10.36 -3.68 -10.85
C VAL A 30 9.45 -3.39 -12.03
N SER A 31 8.15 -3.41 -11.79
CA SER A 31 7.14 -3.09 -12.80
C SER A 31 6.66 -1.66 -12.61
N VAL A 32 6.82 -0.83 -13.64
CA VAL A 32 6.37 0.57 -13.66
C VAL A 32 5.20 0.67 -14.63
N LEU A 33 4.03 1.02 -14.09
CA LEU A 33 2.85 1.34 -14.91
C LEU A 33 2.98 2.77 -15.42
N CYS A 34 2.94 2.94 -16.74
CA CYS A 34 2.94 4.24 -17.42
C CYS A 34 1.59 4.46 -18.11
N PRO A 35 0.65 5.17 -17.48
CA PRO A 35 -0.62 5.51 -18.09
C PRO A 35 -0.43 6.36 -19.36
N GLN A 36 -1.36 6.21 -20.30
CA GLN A 36 -1.40 7.05 -21.49
C GLN A 36 -1.55 8.53 -21.09
N ASN A 37 -0.81 9.42 -21.75
CA ASN A 37 -0.94 10.85 -21.51
C ASN A 37 -2.19 11.41 -22.22
N ALA A 38 -2.63 12.60 -21.82
CA ALA A 38 -3.81 13.24 -22.41
C ALA A 38 -3.71 13.42 -23.94
N GLU A 39 -2.49 13.57 -24.45
CA GLU A 39 -2.18 13.75 -25.87
C GLU A 39 -2.09 12.43 -26.66
N GLY A 40 -2.08 11.27 -25.97
CA GLY A 40 -2.00 9.96 -26.58
C GLY A 40 -0.67 9.63 -27.27
N THR A 41 0.40 10.34 -26.93
CA THR A 41 1.72 10.22 -27.58
C THR A 41 2.62 9.15 -26.98
N LEU A 42 2.20 8.50 -25.88
CA LEU A 42 2.92 7.37 -25.32
C LEU A 42 2.84 6.17 -26.27
N ASN A 43 4.01 5.61 -26.57
CA ASN A 43 4.20 4.47 -27.45
C ASN A 43 5.34 3.58 -26.89
N ARG A 44 5.59 2.45 -27.55
CA ARG A 44 6.61 1.49 -27.09
C ARG A 44 8.03 2.06 -27.04
N MET A 45 8.36 3.05 -27.88
CA MET A 45 9.70 3.63 -27.97
C MET A 45 9.99 4.61 -26.84
N ASN A 46 8.99 5.39 -26.43
CA ASN A 46 9.14 6.38 -25.35
C ASN A 46 8.65 5.88 -23.98
N ALA A 47 7.96 4.74 -23.90
CA ALA A 47 7.49 4.14 -22.64
C ALA A 47 8.63 3.92 -21.64
N VAL A 48 9.79 3.44 -22.09
CA VAL A 48 10.95 3.21 -21.21
C VAL A 48 11.49 4.52 -20.63
N VAL A 49 11.48 5.59 -21.42
CA VAL A 49 11.90 6.92 -20.97
C VAL A 49 10.95 7.42 -19.88
N ARG A 50 9.63 7.35 -20.13
CA ARG A 50 8.61 7.73 -19.15
C ARG A 50 8.67 6.90 -17.87
N ALA A 51 8.94 5.60 -17.97
CA ALA A 51 9.10 4.73 -16.80
C ALA A 51 10.29 5.18 -15.92
N LYS A 52 11.40 5.58 -16.54
CA LYS A 52 12.57 6.12 -15.82
C LYS A 52 12.26 7.45 -15.15
N GLU A 53 11.52 8.34 -15.82
CA GLU A 53 11.09 9.62 -15.26
C GLU A 53 10.18 9.42 -14.04
N ILE A 54 9.20 8.50 -14.13
CA ILE A 54 8.32 8.15 -13.00
C ILE A 54 9.14 7.62 -11.82
N LEU A 55 10.10 6.73 -12.09
CA LEU A 55 10.96 6.16 -11.05
C LEU A 55 11.87 7.23 -10.42
N ALA A 56 12.43 8.14 -11.21
CA ALA A 56 13.24 9.25 -10.71
C ALA A 56 12.41 10.19 -9.82
N ALA A 57 11.20 10.56 -10.25
CA ALA A 57 10.30 11.38 -9.46
C ALA A 57 9.92 10.69 -8.13
N ALA A 58 9.69 9.37 -8.14
CA ALA A 58 9.42 8.61 -6.93
C ALA A 58 10.61 8.65 -5.95
N ILE A 59 11.85 8.55 -6.46
CA ILE A 59 13.07 8.65 -5.64
C ILE A 59 13.23 10.05 -5.05
N GLU A 60 12.94 11.11 -5.83
CA GLU A 60 13.01 12.49 -5.34
C GLU A 60 11.97 12.75 -4.24
N THR A 61 10.75 12.25 -4.42
CA THR A 61 9.69 12.35 -3.41
C THR A 61 10.08 11.61 -2.12
N ASP A 62 10.72 10.44 -2.24
CA ASP A 62 11.25 9.69 -1.10
C ASP A 62 12.41 10.45 -0.43
N GLY A 63 13.24 11.16 -1.21
CA GLY A 63 14.28 12.05 -0.69
C GLY A 63 13.75 13.24 0.10
N GLU A 64 12.61 13.82 -0.30
CA GLU A 64 11.92 14.85 0.49
C GLU A 64 11.31 14.25 1.77
N LEU A 65 10.69 13.07 1.70
CA LEU A 65 10.24 12.33 2.87
C LEU A 65 11.39 11.99 3.84
N LEU A 66 12.56 11.60 3.32
CA LEU A 66 13.80 11.33 4.09
C LEU A 66 14.50 12.60 4.60
N GLY A 67 14.32 13.74 3.94
CA GLY A 67 14.80 15.05 4.39
C GLY A 67 14.03 15.58 5.61
N ILE A 68 12.77 15.16 5.77
CA ILE A 68 11.97 15.39 6.97
C ILE A 68 12.19 14.24 7.99
N THR A 69 12.53 13.04 7.53
CA THR A 69 12.75 11.84 8.36
C THR A 69 14.20 11.37 8.36
N GLY A 70 15.12 12.30 8.65
CA GLY A 70 16.51 11.95 8.85
C GLY A 70 16.70 11.20 10.17
N THR A 71 16.56 9.86 10.19
CA THR A 71 17.43 8.91 10.90
C THR A 71 17.06 7.47 10.54
N ARG A 72 18.05 6.70 10.09
CA ARG A 72 18.00 5.24 9.96
C ARG A 72 17.54 4.58 11.29
N ARG A 73 16.32 4.05 11.33
CA ARG A 73 15.92 2.76 11.94
C ARG A 73 14.41 2.73 12.17
N SER A 74 13.77 1.70 11.61
CA SER A 74 12.46 1.15 11.97
C SER A 74 11.22 2.01 11.66
N PRO A 75 10.15 1.40 11.10
CA PRO A 75 8.92 2.13 10.78
C PRO A 75 8.06 2.35 12.03
N ALA A 76 7.29 3.44 11.99
CA ALA A 76 6.10 3.73 12.78
C ALA A 76 6.29 4.27 14.22
N VAL A 77 6.33 5.61 14.34
CA VAL A 77 5.62 6.35 15.40
C VAL A 77 5.16 7.70 14.82
N PRO A 78 3.85 8.01 14.76
CA PRO A 78 3.37 9.32 14.32
C PRO A 78 3.72 10.41 15.35
N GLU A 79 4.13 11.60 14.87
CA GLU A 79 4.43 12.77 15.73
C GLU A 79 3.23 13.11 16.62
N GLY A 80 3.41 12.94 17.93
CA GLY A 80 2.38 13.08 18.96
C GLY A 80 2.21 11.83 19.82
N ALA A 81 2.72 10.68 19.39
CA ALA A 81 2.78 9.51 20.25
C ALA A 81 3.91 9.69 21.28
N LEU A 82 3.50 9.95 22.52
CA LEU A 82 4.33 9.76 23.70
C LEU A 82 5.01 8.38 23.61
N PRO A 83 6.27 8.24 24.06
CA PRO A 83 6.98 6.97 24.01
C PRO A 83 6.08 5.86 24.57
N ASN A 84 5.73 4.88 23.73
CA ASN A 84 4.92 3.77 24.17
C ASN A 84 5.76 2.91 25.13
N ALA A 85 5.12 2.36 26.18
CA ALA A 85 5.80 1.55 27.18
C ALA A 85 6.53 0.33 26.56
N ARG A 86 6.05 -0.10 25.39
CA ARG A 86 6.66 -1.14 24.54
C ARG A 86 8.09 -0.79 24.07
N GLN A 87 8.35 0.47 23.70
CA GLN A 87 9.69 0.93 23.34
C GLN A 87 10.60 1.14 24.56
N ALA A 88 10.02 1.47 25.73
CA ALA A 88 10.74 1.68 26.98
C ALA A 88 11.00 0.39 27.79
N HIS A 89 10.42 -0.75 27.37
CA HIS A 89 10.40 -2.02 28.11
C HIS A 89 9.90 -1.88 29.57
N ASP A 90 9.08 -0.86 29.82
CA ASP A 90 8.45 -0.65 31.12
C ASP A 90 7.15 -1.47 31.16
N ARG A 91 7.12 -2.49 32.02
CA ARG A 91 5.98 -3.41 32.11
C ARG A 91 4.79 -2.75 32.79
N ASP A 92 5.02 -1.94 33.81
CA ASP A 92 3.94 -1.39 34.62
C ASP A 92 3.18 -0.33 33.81
N ALA A 93 3.91 0.49 33.05
CA ALA A 93 3.31 1.42 32.08
C ALA A 93 2.60 0.71 30.90
N LEU A 94 3.04 -0.51 30.53
CA LEU A 94 2.38 -1.30 29.49
C LEU A 94 1.05 -1.86 29.98
N GLU A 95 0.96 -2.29 31.24
CA GLU A 95 -0.26 -2.80 31.86
C GLU A 95 -1.33 -1.71 31.97
N GLU A 96 -0.95 -0.50 32.40
CA GLU A 96 -1.87 0.66 32.49
C GLU A 96 -2.45 1.05 31.11
N GLN A 97 -1.61 1.09 30.07
CA GLN A 97 -2.04 1.38 28.70
C GLN A 97 -2.95 0.30 28.11
N LEU A 98 -2.78 -0.96 28.53
CA LEU A 98 -3.63 -2.06 28.10
C LEU A 98 -5.01 -1.99 28.76
N GLU A 99 -5.06 -1.63 30.04
CA GLU A 99 -6.33 -1.48 30.78
C GLU A 99 -7.16 -0.32 30.20
N GLU A 100 -6.56 0.86 29.99
CA GLU A 100 -7.24 2.04 29.42
C GLU A 100 -7.87 1.75 28.04
N GLY A 101 -7.17 1.01 27.17
CA GLY A 101 -7.71 0.61 25.86
C GLY A 101 -8.80 -0.47 25.92
N LEU A 102 -8.82 -1.29 26.98
CA LEU A 102 -9.87 -2.29 27.20
C LEU A 102 -11.13 -1.67 27.79
N GLU A 103 -11.03 -0.60 28.58
CA GLU A 103 -12.17 0.13 29.15
C GLU A 103 -13.14 0.63 28.06
N ASP A 104 -12.62 1.10 26.92
CA ASP A 104 -13.41 1.63 25.79
C ASP A 104 -13.94 0.56 24.81
N THR A 105 -13.46 -0.69 24.90
CA THR A 105 -13.77 -1.77 23.92
C THR A 105 -14.99 -2.62 24.32
N PHE A 106 -15.57 -2.38 25.50
CA PHE A 106 -16.74 -3.13 25.96
C PHE A 106 -18.02 -2.28 26.01
N PRO A 107 -18.89 -2.33 24.98
CA PRO A 107 -20.30 -2.42 25.31
C PRO A 107 -20.47 -3.77 26.02
N ALA A 108 -21.04 -3.80 27.22
CA ALA A 108 -21.24 -5.00 28.03
C ALA A 108 -22.24 -6.03 27.42
N SER A 109 -22.24 -6.23 26.10
CA SER A 109 -23.02 -7.24 25.40
C SER A 109 -22.47 -7.37 23.97
N ASP A 110 -21.98 -8.56 23.62
CA ASP A 110 -21.76 -8.98 22.24
C ASP A 110 -22.85 -8.43 21.31
N PRO A 111 -22.52 -8.00 20.08
CA PRO A 111 -23.53 -7.50 19.15
C PRO A 111 -24.69 -8.50 19.05
N VAL A 112 -25.93 -7.99 19.10
CA VAL A 112 -27.13 -8.82 19.02
C VAL A 112 -27.05 -9.70 17.77
N SER A 113 -26.97 -11.01 17.97
CA SER A 113 -26.91 -11.97 16.87
C SER A 113 -28.20 -11.92 16.05
N ILE A 114 -28.12 -11.45 14.80
CA ILE A 114 -29.25 -11.41 13.88
C ILE A 114 -29.48 -12.83 13.33
N THR A 115 -30.50 -13.52 13.84
CA THR A 115 -31.04 -14.76 13.24
C THR A 115 -32.28 -14.44 12.41
N SER A 116 -32.10 -13.82 11.24
CA SER A 116 -33.20 -13.69 10.26
C SER A 116 -32.81 -14.36 8.96
N SER A 117 -33.47 -15.47 8.63
CA SER A 117 -33.30 -16.17 7.36
C SER A 117 -34.11 -15.46 6.27
N ALA A 118 -33.41 -14.91 5.28
CA ALA A 118 -34.00 -14.19 4.15
C ALA A 118 -34.54 -15.12 3.04
N ILE A 119 -34.81 -16.40 3.33
CA ILE A 119 -35.35 -17.34 2.33
C ILE A 119 -36.89 -17.35 2.43
N PRO A 120 -37.62 -16.65 1.54
CA PRO A 120 -39.07 -16.82 1.46
C PRO A 120 -39.38 -18.26 1.03
N LYS A 121 -40.09 -19.01 1.88
CA LYS A 121 -40.71 -20.29 1.49
C LYS A 121 -41.74 -20.00 0.39
N GLY A 122 -41.38 -20.35 -0.84
CA GLY A 122 -42.24 -20.24 -2.01
C GLY A 122 -43.60 -20.90 -1.78
N THR A 123 -44.65 -20.21 -2.20
CA THR A 123 -46.05 -20.61 -2.10
C THR A 123 -46.29 -21.89 -2.92
N PRO A 124 -46.94 -22.94 -2.37
CA PRO A 124 -47.37 -24.07 -3.20
C PRO A 124 -48.53 -23.62 -4.08
N ARG A 125 -48.33 -23.69 -5.41
CA ARG A 125 -49.38 -23.49 -6.41
C ARG A 125 -50.42 -24.61 -6.26
N ARG A 126 -51.68 -24.25 -6.06
CA ARG A 126 -52.83 -25.14 -6.28
C ARG A 126 -53.87 -24.41 -7.10
#